data_AF-A0A258H7F0-F1
#
_entry.id   AF-A0A258H7F0-F1
#
_cell.length_a   1.000
_cell.length_b   1.000
_cell.length_c   1.000
_cell.angle_alpha   90.00
_cell.angle_beta   90.00
_cell.angle_gamma   90.00
#
_symmetry.space_group_name_H-M   'P 1'
#
loop_
_entity.id
_entity.type
_entity.pdbx_description
1 polymer ?
#
loop_
_entity_poly.entity_id
_entity_poly.type
_entity_poly.pdbx_seq_one_letter_code
_entity_poly.pdbx_strand_id
1 'polypeptide(L)'
;MATPDKSALKSGYDNTMNDMREDLTSAERAWSRAIHSPVGIAIGGFFGSILLRPRSLMTGATLALVTLVGTFIVALIYHVPFNTTEPLIAFVFGWCIGLLYDLFFVISRRAAR
;
A
#
# COMPACT_ATOMS: atom_id res chain seq x y z
N MET A 1 -20.03 -32.39 8.77
CA MET A 1 -18.70 -32.28 8.13
C MET A 1 -17.78 -31.63 9.15
N ALA A 2 -16.83 -32.39 9.72
CA ALA A 2 -15.93 -31.85 10.73
C ALA A 2 -15.00 -30.82 10.08
N THR A 3 -14.80 -29.66 10.71
CA THR A 3 -13.82 -28.69 10.24
C THR A 3 -12.42 -29.30 10.31
N PRO A 4 -11.61 -29.22 9.25
CA PRO A 4 -10.27 -29.80 9.26
C PRO A 4 -9.42 -29.17 10.38
N ASP A 5 -8.62 -30.00 11.03
CA ASP A 5 -7.69 -29.57 12.07
C ASP A 5 -6.66 -28.57 11.51
N LYS A 6 -6.31 -27.55 12.32
CA LYS A 6 -5.41 -26.46 11.90
C LYS A 6 -4.02 -26.97 11.51
N SER A 7 -3.56 -28.05 12.15
CA SER A 7 -2.27 -28.66 11.83
C SER A 7 -2.28 -29.32 10.44
N ALA A 8 -3.37 -30.01 10.11
CA ALA A 8 -3.57 -30.62 8.80
C ALA A 8 -3.66 -29.57 7.68
N LEU A 9 -4.31 -28.42 7.95
CA LEU A 9 -4.35 -27.29 7.02
C LEU A 9 -2.96 -26.70 6.76
N LYS A 10 -2.13 -26.55 7.80
CA LYS A 10 -0.77 -26.06 7.65
C LYS A 10 0.09 -27.03 6.84
N SER A 11 -0.01 -28.33 7.12
CA SER A 11 0.74 -29.35 6.37
C SER A 11 0.31 -29.40 4.91
N GLY A 12 -0.99 -29.29 4.62
CA GLY A 12 -1.49 -29.22 3.25
C GLY A 12 -0.99 -27.97 2.52
N TYR A 13 -1.00 -26.82 3.20
CA TYR A 13 -0.46 -25.58 2.66
C TYR A 13 1.04 -25.69 2.32
N ASP A 14 1.85 -26.19 3.26
CA ASP A 14 3.30 -26.32 3.07
C ASP A 14 3.64 -27.27 1.90
N ASN A 15 2.88 -28.36 1.73
CA ASN A 15 3.05 -29.30 0.62
C ASN A 15 2.73 -28.64 -0.72
N THR A 16 1.56 -27.99 -0.87
CA THR A 16 1.21 -27.26 -2.08
C THR A 16 2.26 -26.20 -2.42
N MET A 17 2.80 -25.52 -1.41
CA MET A 17 3.80 -24.48 -1.62
C MET A 17 5.16 -25.02 -2.04
N ASN A 18 5.50 -26.23 -1.62
CA ASN A 18 6.70 -26.91 -2.09
C ASN A 18 6.52 -27.37 -3.53
N ASP A 19 5.41 -28.02 -3.86
CA ASP A 19 5.09 -28.48 -5.22
C ASP A 19 5.13 -27.31 -6.21
N MET A 20 4.47 -26.19 -5.90
CA MET A 20 4.51 -24.98 -6.75
C MET A 20 5.91 -24.38 -6.89
N ARG A 21 6.77 -24.57 -5.89
CA ARG A 21 8.15 -24.09 -5.96
C ARG A 21 9.02 -25.01 -6.79
N GLU A 22 8.69 -26.28 -6.99
CA GLU A 22 9.49 -27.18 -7.83
C GLU A 22 9.57 -26.69 -9.28
N ASP A 23 8.52 -26.03 -9.77
CA ASP A 23 8.46 -25.47 -11.13
C ASP A 23 9.17 -24.11 -11.30
N LEU A 24 9.59 -23.48 -10.20
CA LEU A 24 10.21 -22.14 -10.23
C LEU A 24 11.72 -22.19 -10.46
N THR A 25 12.30 -21.14 -11.02
CA THR A 25 13.76 -20.96 -11.03
C THR A 25 14.30 -20.70 -9.61
N SER A 26 15.61 -20.82 -9.42
CA SER A 26 16.26 -20.59 -8.12
C SER A 26 15.99 -19.19 -7.55
N ALA A 27 15.95 -18.18 -8.43
CA ALA A 27 15.64 -16.79 -8.06
C ALA A 27 14.17 -16.63 -7.67
N GLU A 28 13.25 -17.23 -8.43
CA GLU A 28 11.81 -17.18 -8.15
C GLU A 28 11.44 -17.95 -6.87
N ARG A 29 12.11 -19.08 -6.57
CA ARG A 29 11.95 -19.76 -5.27
C ARG A 29 12.41 -18.88 -4.12
N ALA A 30 13.52 -18.16 -4.27
CA ALA A 30 14.02 -17.25 -3.24
C ALA A 30 13.04 -16.11 -3.00
N TRP A 31 12.50 -15.52 -4.07
CA TRP A 31 11.44 -14.52 -3.99
C TRP A 31 10.15 -15.07 -3.35
N SER A 32 9.70 -16.25 -3.78
CA SER A 32 8.52 -16.94 -3.23
C SER A 32 8.65 -17.20 -1.72
N ARG A 33 9.85 -17.56 -1.24
CA ARG A 33 10.14 -17.68 0.20
C ARG A 33 10.12 -16.34 0.92
N ALA A 34 10.64 -15.29 0.31
CA ALA A 34 10.67 -13.96 0.89
C ALA A 34 9.25 -13.39 1.10
N ILE A 35 8.38 -13.47 0.08
CA ILE A 35 7.03 -12.89 0.15
C ILE A 35 6.05 -13.71 1.00
N HIS A 36 6.24 -15.03 1.09
CA HIS A 36 5.43 -15.91 1.96
C HIS A 36 6.03 -16.08 3.37
N SER A 37 7.07 -15.31 3.70
CA SER A 37 7.53 -15.24 5.09
C SER A 37 6.45 -14.58 5.95
N PRO A 38 6.35 -14.89 7.25
CA PRO A 38 5.37 -14.24 8.15
C PRO A 38 5.48 -12.71 8.13
N VAL A 39 6.70 -12.20 8.00
CA VAL A 39 7.00 -10.77 7.87
C VAL A 39 6.52 -10.25 6.52
N GLY A 40 6.80 -10.95 5.42
CA GLY A 40 6.33 -10.60 4.08
C GLY A 40 4.80 -10.55 3.98
N ILE A 41 4.12 -11.51 4.60
CA ILE A 41 2.65 -11.57 4.65
C ILE A 41 2.09 -10.46 5.55
N ALA A 42 2.70 -10.17 6.69
CA ALA A 42 2.25 -9.10 7.58
C ALA A 42 2.42 -7.71 6.92
N ILE A 43 3.56 -7.48 6.29
CA ILE A 43 3.85 -6.26 5.53
C ILE A 43 2.91 -6.15 4.33
N GLY A 44 2.79 -7.21 3.52
CA GLY A 44 1.90 -7.26 2.36
C GLY A 44 0.42 -7.11 2.72
N GLY A 45 -0.03 -7.69 3.84
CA GLY A 45 -1.39 -7.52 4.37
C GLY A 45 -1.64 -6.11 4.90
N PHE A 46 -0.65 -5.50 5.58
CA PHE A 46 -0.73 -4.12 6.04
C PHE A 46 -0.79 -3.13 4.87
N PHE A 47 0.18 -3.20 3.96
CA PHE A 47 0.18 -2.40 2.74
C PHE A 47 -1.02 -2.71 1.86
N GLY A 48 -1.45 -3.96 1.77
CA GLY A 48 -2.66 -4.35 1.04
C GLY A 48 -3.90 -3.70 1.63
N SER A 49 -4.03 -3.67 2.96
CA SER A 49 -5.17 -3.07 3.65
C SER A 49 -5.21 -1.54 3.58
N ILE A 50 -4.08 -0.89 3.26
CA ILE A 50 -3.91 0.57 3.20
C ILE A 50 -3.92 1.06 1.75
N LEU A 51 -3.18 0.40 0.86
CA LEU A 51 -3.02 0.76 -0.55
C LEU A 51 -4.15 0.21 -1.43
N LEU A 52 -4.68 -0.99 -1.19
CA LEU A 52 -5.80 -1.52 -2.00
C LEU A 52 -7.18 -0.98 -1.57
N ARG A 53 -7.25 -0.02 -0.64
CA ARG A 53 -8.50 0.71 -0.42
C ARG A 53 -8.63 1.79 -1.51
N PRO A 54 -9.56 1.63 -2.48
CA PRO A 54 -9.65 2.54 -3.62
C PRO A 54 -9.82 3.99 -3.18
N ARG A 55 -10.50 4.19 -2.05
CA ARG A 55 -10.82 5.50 -1.48
C ARG A 55 -9.58 6.31 -1.09
N SER A 56 -8.57 5.67 -0.48
CA SER A 56 -7.37 6.31 0.05
C SER A 56 -6.42 6.73 -1.08
N LEU A 57 -6.31 5.88 -2.09
CA LEU A 57 -5.53 6.12 -3.30
C LEU A 57 -6.13 7.28 -4.11
N MET A 58 -7.46 7.31 -4.24
CA MET A 58 -8.19 8.42 -4.89
C MET A 58 -8.09 9.74 -4.12
N THR A 59 -8.22 9.74 -2.78
CA THR A 59 -8.11 10.98 -2.00
C THR A 59 -6.71 11.56 -2.04
N GLY A 60 -5.70 10.69 -1.92
CA GLY A 60 -4.29 11.09 -2.05
C GLY A 60 -3.99 11.72 -3.40
N ALA A 61 -4.40 11.07 -4.50
CA ALA A 61 -4.20 11.59 -5.86
C ALA A 61 -4.98 12.89 -6.12
N THR A 62 -6.20 13.01 -5.60
CA THR A 62 -7.04 14.21 -5.78
C THR A 62 -6.45 15.42 -5.06
N LEU A 63 -6.03 15.26 -3.79
CA LEU A 63 -5.39 16.34 -3.02
C LEU A 63 -4.11 16.81 -3.69
N ALA A 64 -3.27 15.87 -4.11
CA ALA A 64 -2.07 16.13 -4.88
C ALA A 64 -2.34 17.00 -6.14
N LEU A 65 -3.36 16.64 -6.91
CA LEU A 65 -3.73 17.35 -8.12
C LEU A 65 -4.23 18.78 -7.80
N VAL A 66 -5.05 18.93 -6.77
CA VAL A 66 -5.53 20.25 -6.31
C VAL A 66 -4.37 21.13 -5.84
N THR A 67 -3.43 20.59 -5.07
CA THR A 67 -2.25 21.32 -4.58
C THR A 67 -1.33 21.74 -5.73
N LEU A 68 -1.11 20.86 -6.71
CA LEU A 68 -0.31 21.16 -7.90
C LEU A 68 -0.95 22.27 -8.75
N VAL A 69 -2.26 22.16 -9.01
CA VAL A 69 -3.00 23.19 -9.76
C VAL A 69 -2.98 24.52 -9.01
N GLY A 70 -3.22 24.51 -7.69
CA GLY A 70 -3.19 25.71 -6.86
C GLY A 70 -1.83 26.42 -6.88
N THR A 71 -0.74 25.68 -6.70
CA THR A 71 0.63 26.24 -6.74
C THR A 71 0.99 26.78 -8.12
N PHE A 72 0.56 26.11 -9.19
CA PHE A 72 0.75 26.58 -10.55
C PHE A 72 0.01 27.90 -10.83
N ILE A 73 -1.26 28.02 -10.39
CA ILE A 73 -2.04 29.26 -10.53
C ILE A 73 -1.38 30.42 -9.77
N VAL A 74 -0.90 30.17 -8.54
CA VAL A 74 -0.18 31.19 -7.76
C VAL A 74 1.08 31.65 -8.51
N ALA A 75 1.88 30.74 -9.05
CA ALA A 75 3.06 31.11 -9.83
C ALA A 75 2.72 31.93 -11.08
N LEU A 76 1.60 31.60 -11.76
CA LEU A 76 1.11 32.37 -12.90
C LEU A 76 0.70 33.80 -12.52
N ILE A 77 0.06 33.99 -11.37
CA ILE A 77 -0.39 35.32 -10.91
C ILE A 77 0.80 36.21 -10.52
N TYR A 78 1.80 35.63 -9.83
CA TYR A 78 2.92 36.41 -9.29
C TYR A 78 4.14 36.48 -10.21
N HIS A 79 4.07 35.92 -11.42
CA HIS A 79 5.18 35.87 -12.39
C HIS A 79 6.49 35.32 -11.81
N VAL A 80 6.40 34.46 -10.79
CA VAL A 80 7.58 33.88 -10.13
C VAL A 80 8.10 32.74 -11.01
N PRO A 81 9.43 32.62 -11.21
CA PRO A 81 9.99 31.48 -11.92
C PRO A 81 9.57 30.17 -11.23
N PHE A 82 8.87 29.31 -11.99
CA PHE A 82 8.30 28.08 -11.45
C PHE A 82 9.37 26.99 -11.38
N ASN A 83 9.76 26.63 -10.16
CA ASN A 83 10.63 25.49 -9.90
C ASN A 83 9.78 24.22 -9.79
N THR A 84 9.98 23.26 -10.68
CA THR A 84 9.24 21.97 -10.71
C THR A 84 9.50 21.07 -9.49
N THR A 85 10.51 21.37 -8.68
CA THR A 85 10.87 20.61 -7.48
C THR A 85 9.91 20.88 -6.31
N GLU A 86 9.48 22.12 -6.14
CA GLU A 86 8.60 22.54 -5.03
C GLU A 86 7.20 21.89 -5.09
N PRO A 87 6.51 21.83 -6.25
CA PRO A 87 5.23 21.13 -6.37
C PRO A 87 5.36 19.62 -6.21
N LEU A 88 6.50 19.03 -6.62
CA LEU A 88 6.76 17.60 -6.45
C LEU A 88 6.90 17.25 -4.95
N ILE A 89 7.62 18.08 -4.20
CA ILE A 89 7.74 17.94 -2.74
C ILE A 89 6.37 18.14 -2.08
N ALA A 90 5.62 19.16 -2.49
CA ALA A 90 4.27 19.41 -1.98
C ALA A 90 3.30 18.25 -2.30
N PHE A 91 3.45 17.62 -3.47
CA PHE A 91 2.70 16.43 -3.87
C PHE A 91 2.99 15.26 -2.94
N VAL A 92 4.27 14.90 -2.76
CA VAL A 92 4.66 13.77 -1.89
C VAL A 92 4.21 14.03 -0.46
N PHE A 93 4.37 15.26 0.02
CA PHE A 93 3.98 15.65 1.37
C PHE A 93 2.46 15.59 1.57
N GLY A 94 1.68 16.14 0.63
CA GLY A 94 0.22 16.09 0.64
C GLY A 94 -0.32 14.66 0.55
N TRP A 95 0.33 13.80 -0.24
CA TRP A 95 0.00 12.38 -0.34
C TRP A 95 0.25 11.65 0.99
N CYS A 96 1.39 11.89 1.64
CA CYS A 96 1.68 11.33 2.97
C CYS A 96 0.66 11.78 4.02
N ILE A 97 0.26 13.06 4.04
CA ILE A 97 -0.77 13.57 4.95
C ILE A 97 -2.12 12.90 4.67
N GLY A 98 -2.51 12.75 3.40
CA GLY A 98 -3.74 12.07 3.02
C GLY A 98 -3.80 10.61 3.48
N LEU A 99 -2.69 9.89 3.36
CA LEU A 99 -2.57 8.52 3.88
C LEU A 99 -2.68 8.47 5.41
N LEU A 100 -2.03 9.41 6.11
CA LEU A 100 -2.12 9.50 7.57
C LEU A 100 -3.55 9.79 8.02
N TYR A 101 -4.26 10.70 7.35
CA TYR A 101 -5.65 11.01 7.64
C TYR A 101 -6.58 9.82 7.42
N ASP A 102 -6.47 9.12 6.29
CA ASP A 102 -7.31 7.94 6.03
C ASP A 102 -6.99 6.79 7.01
N LEU A 103 -5.71 6.59 7.35
CA LEU A 103 -5.30 5.62 8.36
C LEU A 103 -5.91 5.94 9.73
N PHE A 104 -5.79 7.19 10.18
CA PHE A 104 -6.37 7.65 11.44
C PHE A 104 -7.89 7.46 11.45
N PHE A 105 -8.57 7.82 10.37
CA PHE A 105 -10.02 7.72 10.25
C PHE A 105 -10.53 6.27 10.20
N VAL A 106 -9.78 5.37 9.56
CA VAL A 106 -10.07 3.94 9.57
C VAL A 106 -9.92 3.37 10.97
N ILE A 107 -8.82 3.69 11.64
CA ILE A 107 -8.53 3.16 12.98
C ILE A 107 -9.59 3.65 13.96
N SER A 108 -9.96 4.94 13.94
CA SER A 108 -11.00 5.49 14.81
C SER A 108 -12.37 4.85 14.57
N ARG A 109 -12.74 4.57 13.31
CA ARG A 109 -13.97 3.83 12.98
C ARG A 109 -13.98 2.39 13.46
N ARG A 110 -12.81 1.76 13.59
CA ARG A 110 -12.67 0.39 14.12
C ARG A 110 -12.72 0.38 15.65
N ALA A 111 -12.17 1.40 16.31
CA ALA A 111 -12.18 1.52 17.77
C ALA A 111 -13.56 1.89 18.34
N ALA A 112 -14.44 2.48 17.53
CA ALA A 112 -15.81 2.84 17.89
C ALA A 112 -16.86 1.72 17.64
N ARG A 113 -16.41 0.52 17.24
CA ARG A 113 -17.24 -0.70 17.10
C ARG A 113 -16.81 -1.73 18.11
#